data_AF-A0A1X0QIV6-F1
#
_entry.id   AF-A0A1X0QIV6-F1
#
_cell.length_a   1.000
_cell.length_b   1.000
_cell.length_c   1.000
_cell.angle_alpha   90.00
_cell.angle_beta   90.00
_cell.angle_gamma   90.00
#
_symmetry.space_group_name_H-M   'P 1'
#
loop_
_entity.id
_entity.type
_entity.pdbx_description
1 polymer ?
#
loop_
_entity_poly.entity_id
_entity_poly.type
_entity_poly.pdbx_seq_one_letter_code
_entity_poly.pdbx_strand_id
1 'polypeptide(L)'
;MLDYLTDEVIQTYYKGKDERFFSEIINIITSGIYTADKVAGIKEKLRNVKYFNSKNIYNYKSYIEEMVERANLGGENLISENQKFYFFYGCLPREFQEKLLWHDLDEIEDATYAISKLETIYKQKTGKNNWNN
;
A
#
# COMPACT_ATOMS: atom_id res chain seq x y z
N MET A 1 21.92 1.64 -17.92
CA MET A 1 20.67 2.44 -17.96
C MET A 1 20.34 3.00 -16.58
N LEU A 2 20.35 2.18 -15.52
CA LEU A 2 20.23 2.66 -14.13
C LEU A 2 21.36 3.63 -13.73
N ASP A 3 22.60 3.34 -14.13
CA ASP A 3 23.77 4.19 -13.77
C ASP A 3 23.68 5.59 -14.38
N TYR A 4 23.22 5.68 -15.63
CA TYR A 4 23.00 6.96 -16.32
C TYR A 4 21.94 7.82 -15.62
N LEU A 5 20.82 7.22 -15.22
CA LEU A 5 19.75 7.92 -14.49
C LEU A 5 20.24 8.41 -13.11
N THR A 6 21.10 7.64 -12.45
CA THR A 6 21.66 7.99 -11.14
C THR A 6 22.60 9.19 -11.26
N ASP A 7 23.46 9.21 -12.29
CA ASP A 7 24.34 10.34 -12.57
C ASP A 7 23.58 11.63 -12.92
N GLU A 8 22.45 11.52 -13.64
CA GLU A 8 21.60 12.67 -14.00
C GLU A 8 20.91 13.30 -12.78
N VAL A 9 20.45 12.50 -11.81
CA VAL A 9 19.92 12.97 -10.50
C VAL A 9 20.99 13.69 -9.71
N ILE A 10 22.16 13.05 -9.58
CA ILE A 10 23.28 13.57 -8.80
C ILE A 10 23.72 14.91 -9.40
N GLN A 11 23.92 14.99 -10.71
CA GLN A 11 24.30 16.24 -11.37
C GLN A 11 23.26 17.35 -11.19
N THR A 12 21.97 17.01 -11.16
CA THR A 12 20.91 18.01 -11.00
C THR A 12 20.76 18.50 -9.56
N TYR A 13 20.87 17.60 -8.58
CA TYR A 13 20.92 17.95 -7.17
C TYR A 13 22.09 18.91 -6.89
N TYR A 14 23.25 18.69 -7.52
CA TYR A 14 24.43 19.55 -7.38
C TYR A 14 24.40 20.83 -8.24
N LYS A 15 23.64 20.89 -9.35
CA LYS A 15 23.53 22.09 -10.20
C LYS A 15 22.57 23.18 -9.70
N GLY A 16 21.73 22.88 -8.71
CA GLY A 16 21.08 23.89 -7.89
C GLY A 16 19.67 24.32 -8.32
N LYS A 17 18.74 24.06 -7.39
CA LYS A 17 17.71 24.99 -6.87
C LYS A 17 16.43 25.34 -7.65
N ASP A 18 16.09 24.69 -8.76
CA ASP A 18 14.69 24.76 -9.22
C ASP A 18 13.95 23.48 -8.81
N GLU A 19 13.05 23.60 -7.82
CA GLU A 19 12.18 22.51 -7.38
C GLU A 19 11.36 21.93 -8.54
N ARG A 20 11.05 22.75 -9.56
CA ARG A 20 10.35 22.29 -10.76
C ARG A 20 11.22 21.37 -11.61
N PHE A 21 12.48 21.75 -11.83
CA PHE A 21 13.42 20.93 -12.61
C PHE A 21 13.75 19.63 -11.87
N PHE A 22 13.89 19.67 -10.54
CA PHE A 22 14.05 18.46 -9.73
C PHE A 22 12.83 17.55 -9.83
N SER A 23 11.62 18.11 -9.75
CA SER A 23 10.37 17.35 -9.89
C SER A 23 10.24 16.71 -11.27
N GLU A 24 10.63 17.40 -12.34
CA GLU A 24 10.65 16.86 -13.70
C GLU A 24 11.58 15.65 -13.82
N ILE A 25 12.78 15.71 -13.24
CA ILE A 25 13.73 14.58 -13.24
C ILE A 25 13.21 13.42 -12.41
N ILE A 26 12.66 13.68 -11.23
CA ILE A 26 12.02 12.64 -10.42
C ILE A 26 10.89 11.99 -11.21
N ASN A 27 10.08 12.76 -11.95
CA ASN A 27 9.03 12.21 -12.80
C ASN A 27 9.59 11.35 -13.94
N ILE A 28 10.67 11.77 -14.61
CA ILE A 28 11.32 10.97 -15.67
C ILE A 28 11.81 9.63 -15.12
N ILE A 29 12.51 9.65 -13.99
CA ILE A 29 13.05 8.44 -13.37
C ILE A 29 11.94 7.53 -12.86
N THR A 30 10.95 8.12 -12.20
CA THR A 30 9.80 7.37 -11.68
C THR A 30 9.04 6.72 -12.82
N SER A 31 8.84 7.42 -13.95
CA SER A 31 8.21 6.86 -15.15
C SER A 31 9.03 5.73 -15.78
N GLY A 32 10.37 5.84 -15.76
CA GLY A 32 11.27 4.78 -16.23
C GLY A 32 11.31 3.54 -15.30
N ILE A 33 11.08 3.73 -14.00
CA ILE A 33 11.08 2.66 -12.99
C ILE A 33 9.71 2.01 -12.85
N TYR A 34 8.62 2.79 -12.90
CA TYR A 34 7.23 2.38 -12.74
C TYR A 34 6.50 2.39 -14.08
N THR A 35 7.01 1.58 -15.00
CA THR A 35 6.38 1.35 -16.30
C THR A 35 4.98 0.76 -16.14
N ALA A 36 4.16 0.87 -17.19
CA ALA A 36 2.80 0.31 -17.23
C ALA A 36 2.75 -1.17 -16.80
N ASP A 37 3.69 -2.01 -17.29
CA ASP A 37 3.77 -3.42 -16.93
C ASP A 37 4.06 -3.64 -15.44
N LYS A 38 4.95 -2.82 -14.86
CA LYS A 38 5.27 -2.91 -13.44
C LYS A 38 4.09 -2.48 -12.57
N VAL A 39 3.41 -1.40 -12.95
CA VAL A 39 2.19 -0.94 -12.28
C VAL A 39 1.09 -1.99 -12.38
N ALA A 40 0.92 -2.63 -13.55
CA ALA A 40 -0.02 -3.74 -13.71
C ALA A 40 0.32 -4.91 -12.78
N GLY A 41 1.60 -5.27 -12.66
CA GLY A 41 2.07 -6.29 -11.71
C GLY A 41 1.82 -5.93 -10.24
N ILE A 42 1.93 -4.65 -9.86
CA ILE A 42 1.59 -4.19 -8.51
C ILE A 42 0.07 -4.28 -8.28
N LYS A 43 -0.75 -3.83 -9.23
CA LYS A 43 -2.22 -3.93 -9.16
C LYS A 43 -2.69 -5.38 -9.06
N GLU A 44 -2.02 -6.29 -9.76
CA GLU A 44 -2.32 -7.72 -9.66
C GLU A 44 -1.93 -8.30 -8.29
N LYS A 45 -0.81 -7.87 -7.71
CA LYS A 45 -0.46 -8.21 -6.32
C LYS A 45 -1.48 -7.67 -5.33
N LEU A 46 -1.93 -6.42 -5.49
CA LEU A 46 -2.96 -5.78 -4.66
C LEU A 46 -4.27 -6.60 -4.61
N ARG A 47 -4.70 -7.16 -5.75
CA ARG A 47 -5.89 -8.03 -5.82
C ARG A 47 -5.74 -9.37 -5.12
N ASN A 48 -4.50 -9.81 -4.91
CA ASN A 48 -4.18 -11.14 -4.39
C ASN A 48 -3.54 -11.10 -3.00
N VAL A 49 -3.49 -9.94 -2.34
CA VAL A 49 -2.95 -9.82 -0.99
C VAL A 49 -3.80 -10.68 -0.06
N LYS A 50 -3.15 -11.36 0.90
CA LYS A 50 -3.86 -12.08 1.95
C LYS A 50 -3.48 -11.51 3.29
N TYR A 51 -4.48 -11.10 4.06
CA TYR A 51 -4.31 -10.58 5.42
C TYR A 51 -3.43 -11.49 6.32
N PHE A 52 -3.55 -12.81 6.21
CA PHE A 52 -2.82 -13.77 7.04
C PHE A 52 -1.29 -13.65 6.92
N ASN A 53 -0.78 -13.07 5.82
CA ASN A 53 0.66 -12.85 5.63
C ASN A 53 1.18 -11.65 6.43
N SER A 54 0.30 -10.77 6.94
CA SER A 54 0.66 -9.48 7.54
C SER A 54 0.78 -9.50 9.07
N LYS A 55 0.45 -10.61 9.73
CA LYS A 55 0.47 -10.80 11.20
C LYS A 55 -0.57 -10.01 12.02
N ASN A 56 -0.88 -8.77 11.62
CA ASN A 56 -1.92 -7.92 12.22
C ASN A 56 -2.45 -6.90 11.20
N ILE A 57 -3.55 -6.24 11.55
CA ILE A 57 -4.26 -5.31 10.67
C ILE A 57 -3.47 -4.04 10.33
N TYR A 58 -2.64 -3.52 11.24
CA TYR A 58 -1.83 -2.33 10.97
C TYR A 58 -0.76 -2.60 9.91
N ASN A 59 -0.06 -3.73 10.03
CA ASN A 59 0.91 -4.16 9.03
C ASN A 59 0.23 -4.42 7.68
N TYR A 60 -0.97 -5.00 7.70
CA TYR A 60 -1.75 -5.23 6.49
C TYR A 60 -2.14 -3.91 5.82
N LYS A 61 -2.67 -2.96 6.58
CA LYS A 61 -2.97 -1.60 6.13
C LYS A 61 -1.74 -0.94 5.50
N SER A 62 -0.62 -0.87 6.22
CA SER A 62 0.61 -0.23 5.73
C SER A 62 1.11 -0.88 4.44
N TYR A 63 1.00 -2.20 4.29
CA TYR A 63 1.37 -2.89 3.07
C TYR A 63 0.46 -2.50 1.88
N ILE A 64 -0.85 -2.41 2.09
CA ILE A 64 -1.78 -1.95 1.06
C ILE A 64 -1.48 -0.51 0.65
N GLU A 65 -1.28 0.39 1.62
CA GLU A 65 -0.95 1.80 1.38
C GLU A 65 0.34 1.95 0.58
N GLU A 66 1.39 1.24 0.98
CA GLU A 66 2.68 1.25 0.27
C GLU A 66 2.53 0.76 -1.19
N MET A 67 1.76 -0.31 -1.42
CA MET A 67 1.53 -0.81 -2.78
C MET A 67 0.69 0.15 -3.62
N VAL A 68 -0.30 0.84 -3.03
CA VAL A 68 -1.09 1.86 -3.72
C VAL A 68 -0.24 3.07 -4.08
N GLU A 69 0.58 3.58 -3.16
CA GLU A 69 1.52 4.66 -3.45
C GLU A 69 2.45 4.31 -4.61
N ARG A 70 3.04 3.11 -4.58
CA ARG A 70 3.91 2.61 -5.66
C ARG A 70 3.19 2.46 -7.00
N ALA A 71 1.93 2.03 -6.99
CA ALA A 71 1.13 1.95 -8.22
C ALA A 71 0.84 3.37 -8.77
N ASN A 72 0.58 4.33 -7.88
CA ASN A 72 0.26 5.71 -8.23
C ASN A 72 1.48 6.51 -8.72
N LEU A 73 2.70 6.10 -8.35
CA LEU A 73 3.94 6.64 -8.93
C LEU A 73 4.04 6.46 -10.45
N GLY A 74 3.31 5.50 -11.03
CA GLY A 74 3.21 5.34 -12.49
C GLY A 74 2.39 6.42 -13.21
N GLY A 75 1.74 7.33 -12.49
CA GLY A 75 1.06 8.52 -13.03
C GLY A 75 -0.27 8.28 -13.74
N GLU A 76 -0.47 7.12 -14.37
CA GLU A 76 -1.70 6.79 -15.11
C GLU A 76 -2.65 5.89 -14.32
N ASN A 77 -3.96 6.18 -14.39
CA ASN A 77 -5.02 5.42 -13.71
C ASN A 77 -4.75 5.26 -12.21
N LEU A 78 -4.58 6.40 -11.53
CA LEU A 78 -4.36 6.47 -10.09
C LEU A 78 -5.46 5.73 -9.33
N ILE A 79 -5.04 4.94 -8.35
CA ILE A 79 -5.91 4.28 -7.39
C ILE A 79 -6.44 5.34 -6.44
N SER A 80 -7.76 5.53 -6.42
CA SER A 80 -8.43 6.44 -5.50
C SER A 80 -8.51 5.88 -4.08
N GLU A 81 -8.86 6.73 -3.11
CA GLU A 81 -9.09 6.30 -1.72
C GLU A 81 -10.16 5.20 -1.62
N ASN A 82 -11.26 5.31 -2.37
CA ASN A 82 -12.29 4.27 -2.40
C ASN A 82 -11.75 2.96 -2.97
N GLN A 83 -10.92 3.01 -4.01
CA GLN A 83 -10.29 1.81 -4.57
C GLN A 83 -9.27 1.20 -3.60
N LYS A 84 -8.50 2.03 -2.89
CA LYS A 84 -7.61 1.59 -1.82
C LYS A 84 -8.39 0.87 -0.72
N PHE A 85 -9.53 1.44 -0.31
CA PHE A 85 -10.43 0.78 0.63
C PHE A 85 -10.95 -0.56 0.09
N TYR A 86 -11.35 -0.64 -1.18
CA TYR A 86 -11.78 -1.91 -1.78
C TYR A 86 -10.67 -2.97 -1.78
N PHE A 87 -9.42 -2.61 -2.06
CA PHE A 87 -8.30 -3.54 -1.95
C PHE A 87 -8.09 -4.01 -0.52
N PHE A 88 -8.12 -3.07 0.43
CA PHE A 88 -8.02 -3.39 1.85
C PHE A 88 -9.14 -4.35 2.27
N TYR A 89 -10.40 -4.01 2.01
CA TYR A 89 -11.57 -4.78 2.41
C TYR A 89 -11.63 -6.16 1.72
N GLY A 90 -11.48 -6.21 0.40
CA GLY A 90 -11.68 -7.42 -0.40
C GLY A 90 -10.72 -8.57 -0.08
N CYS A 91 -9.56 -8.23 0.49
CA CYS A 91 -8.51 -9.18 0.83
C CYS A 91 -8.45 -9.53 2.34
N LEU A 92 -9.41 -9.02 3.14
CA LEU A 92 -9.61 -9.44 4.52
C LEU A 92 -10.28 -10.83 4.61
N PRO A 93 -10.09 -11.56 5.72
CA PRO A 93 -10.88 -12.74 6.01
C PRO A 93 -12.37 -12.40 6.10
N ARG A 94 -13.23 -13.31 5.65
CA ARG A 94 -14.69 -13.14 5.64
C ARG A 94 -15.26 -12.70 6.99
N GLU A 95 -14.73 -13.23 8.08
CA GLU A 95 -15.14 -12.89 9.44
C GLU A 95 -14.96 -11.39 9.75
N PHE A 96 -13.91 -10.75 9.24
CA PHE A 96 -13.70 -9.31 9.40
C PHE A 96 -14.55 -8.50 8.42
N GLN A 97 -14.66 -8.97 7.17
CA GLN A 97 -15.52 -8.33 6.17
C GLN A 97 -16.98 -8.23 6.62
N GLU A 98 -17.53 -9.31 7.19
CA GLU A 98 -18.88 -9.34 7.73
C GLU A 98 -19.03 -8.34 8.87
N LYS A 99 -18.06 -8.26 9.78
CA LYS A 99 -18.09 -7.29 10.89
C LYS A 99 -18.09 -5.84 10.40
N LEU A 100 -17.29 -5.52 9.40
CA LEU A 100 -17.25 -4.17 8.84
C LEU A 100 -18.58 -3.78 8.15
N LEU A 101 -19.23 -4.72 7.44
CA LEU A 101 -20.53 -4.46 6.80
C LEU A 101 -21.62 -4.04 7.80
N TRP A 102 -21.60 -4.58 9.01
CA TRP A 102 -22.56 -4.20 10.07
C TRP A 102 -22.30 -2.81 10.66
N HIS A 103 -21.13 -2.22 10.41
CA HIS A 103 -20.71 -0.95 10.98
C HIS A 103 -20.67 0.20 9.97
N ASP A 104 -21.05 -0.05 8.69
CA ASP A 104 -21.05 0.93 7.61
C ASP A 104 -19.74 1.72 7.49
N LEU A 105 -18.61 1.01 7.63
CA LEU A 105 -17.28 1.61 7.58
C LEU A 105 -16.77 1.62 6.13
N ASP A 106 -16.50 2.81 5.61
CA ASP A 106 -15.95 3.05 4.26
C ASP A 106 -14.56 3.69 4.28
N GLU A 107 -14.05 4.05 5.48
CA GLU A 107 -12.69 4.55 5.69
C GLU A 107 -11.75 3.46 6.21
N ILE A 108 -10.54 3.42 5.65
CA ILE A 108 -9.53 2.41 6.00
C ILE A 108 -9.08 2.52 7.47
N GLU A 109 -9.09 3.73 8.03
CA GLU A 109 -8.67 3.97 9.41
C GLU A 109 -9.68 3.42 10.42
N ASP A 110 -10.96 3.72 10.22
CA ASP A 110 -12.02 3.23 11.09
C ASP A 110 -12.12 1.71 11.02
N ALA A 111 -12.03 1.14 9.81
CA ALA A 111 -12.00 -0.29 9.62
C ALA A 111 -10.78 -0.95 10.30
N THR A 112 -9.61 -0.33 10.20
CA THR A 112 -8.37 -0.79 10.87
C THR A 112 -8.53 -0.77 12.38
N TYR A 113 -9.10 0.31 12.93
CA TYR A 113 -9.35 0.43 14.37
C TYR A 113 -10.35 -0.63 14.86
N ALA A 114 -11.46 -0.83 14.15
CA ALA A 114 -12.46 -1.83 14.52
C ALA A 114 -11.88 -3.25 14.53
N ILE A 115 -11.10 -3.60 13.50
CA ILE A 115 -10.46 -4.93 13.43
C ILE A 115 -9.38 -5.09 14.49
N SER A 116 -8.60 -4.07 14.81
CA SER A 116 -7.56 -4.18 15.85
C SER A 116 -8.15 -4.49 17.23
N LYS A 117 -9.34 -3.97 17.53
CA LYS A 117 -10.11 -4.35 18.73
C LYS A 117 -10.55 -5.81 18.68
N LEU A 118 -11.03 -6.31 17.54
CA LEU A 118 -11.39 -7.71 17.36
C LEU A 118 -10.18 -8.63 17.53
N GLU A 119 -9.04 -8.32 16.91
CA GLU A 119 -7.79 -9.06 17.09
C GLU A 119 -7.37 -9.16 18.56
N THR A 120 -7.51 -8.07 19.31
CA THR A 120 -7.19 -8.01 20.74
C THR A 120 -8.08 -8.94 21.55
N ILE A 121 -9.40 -8.92 21.28
CA ILE A 121 -10.37 -9.81 21.92
C ILE A 121 -10.08 -11.28 21.59
N TYR A 122 -9.75 -11.59 20.33
CA TYR A 122 -9.41 -12.96 19.92
C TYR A 122 -8.12 -13.48 20.57
N LYS A 123 -7.09 -12.65 20.66
CA LYS A 123 -5.84 -13.01 21.37
C LYS A 123 -6.09 -13.27 22.86
N GLN A 124 -6.92 -12.47 23.50
CA GLN A 124 -7.28 -12.64 24.91
C GLN A 124 -8.12 -13.91 25.16
N LYS A 125 -9.06 -14.22 24.27
CA LYS A 125 -9.92 -15.41 24.39
C LYS A 125 -9.20 -16.74 24.11
N THR A 126 -8.20 -16.75 23.25
CA THR A 126 -7.51 -17.99 22.84
C THR A 126 -6.31 -18.35 23.71
N GLY A 127 -5.84 -17.46 24.60
CA GLY A 127 -4.78 -17.74 25.58
C GLY A 127 -3.43 -18.18 24.97
N LYS A 128 -3.21 -18.01 23.66
CA LYS A 128 -2.05 -18.54 22.93
C LYS A 128 -1.23 -17.41 22.30
N ASN A 129 -0.08 -17.13 22.92
CA ASN A 129 1.09 -16.58 22.25
C ASN A 129 1.70 -17.65 21.32
N ASN A 130 1.03 -18.00 20.22
CA ASN A 130 1.56 -18.98 19.25
C ASN A 130 2.05 -18.28 17.97
N TRP A 131 3.01 -17.36 18.12
CA TRP A 131 3.76 -16.77 16.99
C TRP A 131 5.25 -17.15 17.01
N ASN A 132 5.59 -18.27 17.66
CA ASN A 132 6.89 -18.91 17.54
C ASN A 132 6.68 -20.35 17.06
N ASN A 133 6.75 -20.55 15.75
CA ASN A 133 7.32 -21.74 15.11
C ASN A 133 7.73 -21.37 13.68
#